data_AF-A0A2D5QE88-F1
#
_entry.id   AF-A0A2D5QE88-F1
#
_cell.length_a   1.000
_cell.length_b   1.000
_cell.length_c   1.000
_cell.angle_alpha   90.00
_cell.angle_beta   90.00
_cell.angle_gamma   90.00
#
_symmetry.space_group_name_H-M   'P 1'
#
loop_
_entity.id
_entity.type
_entity.pdbx_description
1 polymer ?
#
loop_
_entity_poly.entity_id
_entity_poly.type
_entity_poly.pdbx_seq_one_letter_code
_entity_poly.pdbx_strand_id
1 'polypeptide(L)'
;MCLTLRKRKTKSGKKYKKKIYPEPSYKDLKTEDFIKECICCQNCKQIFNLGSNEIKIHCAGCDKFYHCGIAGQCVGDKCNLPTMLGSKHRLSWCIHCVPDIKKNKEKKDGLGECICYECI
;
A
#
# COMPACT_ATOMS: atom_id res chain seq x y z
N MET A 1 -52.76 51.93 -26.17
CA MET A 1 -51.49 51.19 -26.25
C MET A 1 -51.65 49.91 -25.44
N CYS A 2 -51.62 48.74 -26.10
CA CYS A 2 -51.90 47.45 -25.46
C CYS A 2 -50.59 46.69 -25.26
N LEU A 3 -50.12 46.58 -24.02
CA LEU A 3 -48.90 45.86 -23.65
C LEU A 3 -49.27 44.41 -23.32
N THR A 4 -49.03 43.47 -24.24
CA THR A 4 -49.19 42.03 -23.97
C THR A 4 -47.90 41.46 -23.39
N LEU A 5 -47.98 40.93 -22.16
CA LEU A 5 -46.88 40.24 -21.50
C LEU A 5 -46.63 38.87 -22.16
N ARG A 6 -45.51 38.76 -22.88
CA ARG A 6 -45.06 37.52 -23.53
C ARG A 6 -44.56 36.53 -22.47
N LYS A 7 -45.40 35.55 -22.09
CA LYS A 7 -45.01 34.45 -21.19
C LYS A 7 -43.90 33.60 -21.84
N ARG A 8 -42.68 33.68 -21.31
CA ARG A 8 -41.57 32.77 -21.64
C ARG A 8 -41.93 31.36 -21.14
N LYS A 9 -42.09 30.40 -22.05
CA LYS A 9 -42.21 28.98 -21.72
C LYS A 9 -40.92 28.51 -21.05
N THR A 10 -40.97 28.22 -19.76
CA THR A 10 -39.89 27.54 -19.05
C THR A 10 -39.74 26.14 -19.63
N LYS A 11 -38.63 25.87 -20.33
CA LYS A 11 -38.27 24.51 -20.74
C LYS A 11 -38.07 23.69 -19.47
N SER A 12 -39.00 22.76 -19.18
CA SER A 12 -38.84 21.81 -18.10
C SER A 12 -37.64 20.92 -18.41
N GLY A 13 -36.57 21.05 -17.61
CA GLY A 13 -35.40 20.19 -17.72
C GLY A 13 -35.82 18.73 -17.49
N LYS A 14 -35.40 17.83 -18.39
CA LYS A 14 -35.64 16.39 -18.22
C LYS A 14 -34.95 15.94 -16.94
N LYS A 15 -35.72 15.54 -15.93
CA LYS A 15 -35.20 14.93 -14.70
C LYS A 15 -34.76 13.50 -15.02
N TYR A 16 -33.46 13.29 -15.20
CA TYR A 16 -32.89 11.95 -15.31
C TYR A 16 -32.95 11.30 -13.91
N LYS A 17 -33.69 10.20 -13.79
CA LYS A 17 -33.62 9.36 -12.58
C LYS A 17 -32.21 8.78 -12.52
N LYS A 18 -31.41 9.19 -11.53
CA LYS A 18 -30.14 8.51 -11.24
C LYS A 18 -30.50 7.05 -10.95
N LYS A 19 -30.06 6.12 -11.80
CA LYS A 19 -30.16 4.69 -11.50
C LYS A 19 -29.22 4.45 -10.32
N ILE A 20 -29.80 4.21 -9.15
CA ILE A 20 -29.05 3.80 -7.97
C ILE A 20 -28.85 2.29 -8.14
N TYR A 21 -27.61 1.88 -8.39
CA TYR A 21 -27.26 0.46 -8.41
C TYR A 21 -26.98 0.03 -6.97
N PRO A 22 -27.50 -1.13 -6.52
CA PRO A 22 -27.15 -1.67 -5.21
C PRO A 22 -25.65 -1.97 -5.14
N GLU A 23 -25.04 -1.75 -3.97
CA GLU A 23 -23.69 -2.23 -3.73
C GLU A 23 -23.67 -3.77 -3.85
N PRO A 24 -22.66 -4.35 -4.53
CA PRO A 24 -22.52 -5.80 -4.62
C PRO A 24 -22.43 -6.39 -3.21
N SER A 25 -23.21 -7.45 -2.95
CA SER A 25 -23.22 -8.08 -1.64
C SER A 25 -21.91 -8.84 -1.42
N TYR A 26 -21.32 -8.74 -0.21
CA TYR A 26 -20.06 -9.41 0.16
C TYR A 26 -20.04 -10.93 -0.06
N LYS A 27 -21.21 -11.56 -0.28
CA LYS A 27 -21.35 -13.00 -0.51
C LYS A 27 -20.79 -13.46 -1.86
N ASP A 28 -20.52 -12.55 -2.79
CA ASP A 28 -20.06 -12.86 -4.14
C ASP A 28 -18.53 -12.72 -4.32
N LEU A 29 -17.79 -12.35 -3.27
CA LEU A 29 -16.33 -12.22 -3.34
C LEU A 29 -15.67 -13.61 -3.32
N LYS A 30 -15.11 -14.01 -4.47
CA LYS A 30 -14.33 -15.25 -4.57
C LYS A 30 -12.90 -15.01 -4.11
N THR A 31 -12.29 -16.03 -3.49
CA THR A 31 -10.88 -16.01 -3.07
C THR A 31 -9.93 -15.71 -4.24
N GLU A 32 -10.31 -16.12 -5.45
CA GLU A 32 -9.56 -15.85 -6.69
C GLU A 32 -9.43 -14.36 -7.00
N ASP A 33 -10.43 -13.56 -6.65
CA ASP A 33 -10.42 -12.13 -6.95
C ASP A 33 -9.53 -11.37 -5.97
N PHE A 34 -9.43 -11.85 -4.72
CA PHE A 34 -8.46 -11.34 -3.75
C PHE A 34 -7.02 -11.63 -4.17
N ILE A 35 -6.73 -12.83 -4.69
CA ILE A 35 -5.37 -13.19 -5.13
C ILE A 35 -4.88 -12.33 -6.31
N LYS A 36 -5.82 -11.80 -7.11
CA LYS A 36 -5.55 -10.86 -8.22
C LYS A 36 -5.29 -9.43 -7.74
N GLU A 37 -5.49 -9.12 -6.46
CA GLU A 37 -5.12 -7.81 -5.94
C GLU A 37 -3.62 -7.58 -6.09
N CYS A 38 -3.27 -6.32 -6.36
CA CYS A 38 -1.94 -5.92 -6.74
C CYS A 38 -1.34 -4.97 -5.70
N ILE A 39 -0.08 -5.20 -5.35
CA ILE A 39 0.74 -4.31 -4.52
C ILE A 39 1.89 -3.77 -5.37
N CYS A 40 2.27 -2.52 -5.14
CA CYS A 40 3.39 -1.89 -5.83
C CYS A 40 4.63 -1.85 -4.95
N CYS A 41 5.80 -2.21 -5.50
CA CYS A 41 7.07 -1.98 -4.82
C CYS A 41 7.42 -0.49 -4.87
N GLN A 42 7.64 0.13 -3.71
CA GLN A 42 7.92 1.57 -3.67
C GLN A 42 9.24 1.96 -4.33
N ASN A 43 10.24 1.06 -4.40
CA ASN A 43 11.55 1.35 -4.99
C ASN A 43 11.53 1.28 -6.53
N CYS A 44 11.26 0.11 -7.11
CA CYS A 44 11.24 -0.07 -8.58
C CYS A 44 9.91 0.29 -9.25
N LYS A 45 8.85 0.55 -8.48
CA LYS A 45 7.49 0.87 -8.97
C LYS A 45 6.84 -0.23 -9.81
N GLN A 46 7.36 -1.45 -9.75
CA GLN A 46 6.75 -2.62 -10.36
C GLN A 46 5.55 -3.07 -9.54
N ILE A 47 4.54 -3.61 -10.23
CA ILE A 47 3.29 -4.08 -9.66
C ILE A 47 3.36 -5.60 -9.56
N PHE A 48 3.00 -6.13 -8.40
CA PHE A 48 3.06 -7.54 -8.05
C PHE A 48 1.70 -8.01 -7.56
N ASN A 49 1.27 -9.20 -7.98
CA ASN A 49 0.05 -9.81 -7.45
C ASN A 49 0.32 -10.39 -6.06
N LEU A 50 -0.68 -10.40 -5.18
CA LEU A 50 -0.56 -11.03 -3.85
C LEU A 50 -0.13 -12.50 -3.94
N GLY A 51 -0.59 -13.23 -4.96
CA GLY A 51 -0.22 -14.64 -5.16
C GLY A 51 1.21 -14.90 -5.66
N SER A 52 1.95 -13.86 -6.09
CA SER A 52 3.31 -14.03 -6.66
C SER A 52 4.39 -14.30 -5.61
N ASN A 53 4.16 -13.91 -4.35
CA ASN A 53 5.15 -13.96 -3.27
C ASN A 53 6.50 -13.26 -3.60
N GLU A 54 6.49 -12.28 -4.51
CA GLU A 54 7.70 -11.57 -4.94
C GLU A 54 8.07 -10.38 -4.03
N ILE A 55 7.10 -9.86 -3.27
CA ILE A 55 7.33 -8.84 -2.24
C ILE A 55 8.05 -9.47 -1.06
N LYS A 56 9.20 -8.90 -0.69
CA LYS A 56 10.09 -9.48 0.34
C LYS A 56 9.89 -8.88 1.72
N ILE A 57 9.66 -7.57 1.80
CA ILE A 57 9.49 -6.89 3.09
C ILE A 57 8.36 -5.87 3.08
N HIS A 58 7.86 -5.63 4.28
CA HIS A 58 7.14 -4.42 4.68
C HIS A 58 8.09 -3.55 5.52
N CYS A 59 8.28 -2.28 5.16
CA CYS A 59 9.22 -1.41 5.85
C CYS A 59 8.59 -0.78 7.09
N ALA A 60 9.24 -0.96 8.26
CA ALA A 60 8.77 -0.41 9.54
C ALA A 60 8.85 1.13 9.67
N GLY A 61 9.57 1.82 8.78
CA GLY A 61 9.72 3.28 8.83
C GLY A 61 8.77 4.05 7.92
N CYS A 62 8.27 3.44 6.85
CA CYS A 62 7.40 4.12 5.87
C CYS A 62 6.15 3.34 5.49
N ASP A 63 5.91 2.18 6.09
CA ASP A 63 4.73 1.32 5.90
C ASP A 63 4.42 0.99 4.44
N LYS A 64 5.49 0.75 3.67
CA LYS A 64 5.43 0.41 2.25
C LYS A 64 6.08 -0.93 1.98
N PHE A 65 5.64 -1.56 0.88
CA PHE A 65 6.11 -2.85 0.42
C PHE A 65 7.29 -2.71 -0.56
N TYR A 66 8.23 -3.65 -0.45
CA TYR A 66 9.44 -3.65 -1.25
C TYR A 66 9.79 -5.05 -1.76
N HIS A 67 10.00 -5.13 -3.07
CA HIS A 67 10.67 -6.25 -3.76
C HIS A 67 12.20 -6.03 -3.83
N CYS A 68 12.65 -4.78 -3.92
CA CYS A 68 14.06 -4.35 -3.96
C CYS A 68 14.27 -3.07 -3.15
N GLY A 69 15.49 -2.53 -3.06
CA GLY A 69 15.79 -1.36 -2.23
C GLY A 69 15.76 -1.68 -0.73
N ILE A 70 16.13 -2.90 -0.37
CA ILE A 70 15.99 -3.42 0.99
C ILE A 70 17.30 -3.26 1.74
N ALA A 71 17.26 -2.61 2.91
CA ALA A 71 18.40 -2.54 3.80
C ALA A 71 18.52 -3.81 4.65
N GLY A 72 17.42 -4.52 4.92
CA GLY A 72 17.40 -5.80 5.65
C GLY A 72 16.73 -5.69 7.02
N GLN A 73 16.95 -6.68 7.87
CA GLN A 73 16.40 -6.76 9.23
C GLN A 73 17.28 -6.01 10.23
N CYS A 74 16.68 -5.15 11.05
CA CYS A 74 17.43 -4.39 12.03
C CYS A 74 17.88 -5.27 13.19
N VAL A 75 19.16 -5.16 13.56
CA VAL A 75 19.76 -5.94 14.65
C VAL A 75 19.73 -5.26 16.01
N GLY A 76 19.33 -3.99 16.07
CA GLY A 76 19.30 -3.25 17.33
C GLY A 76 18.16 -3.68 18.24
N ASP A 77 18.35 -3.49 19.54
CA ASP A 77 17.46 -4.01 20.59
C ASP A 77 16.03 -3.47 20.49
N LYS A 78 15.86 -2.20 20.08
CA LYS A 78 14.51 -1.61 19.90
C LYS A 78 13.71 -2.22 18.76
N CYS A 79 14.39 -2.82 17.79
CA CYS A 79 13.76 -3.45 16.63
C CYS A 79 13.55 -4.96 16.80
N ASN A 80 13.86 -5.49 17.98
CA ASN A 80 13.79 -6.91 18.28
C ASN A 80 12.62 -7.17 19.25
N LEU A 81 11.50 -7.64 18.71
CA LEU A 81 10.31 -7.94 19.50
C LEU A 81 10.22 -9.45 19.74
N PRO A 82 10.00 -9.89 20.99
CA PRO A 82 9.70 -11.30 21.25
C PRO A 82 8.30 -11.62 20.71
N THR A 83 8.19 -12.73 19.99
CA THR A 83 6.89 -13.30 19.65
C THR A 83 6.34 -14.08 20.83
N MET A 84 5.02 -14.37 20.80
CA MET A 84 4.35 -15.21 21.80
C MET A 84 4.98 -16.61 21.93
N LEU A 85 5.68 -17.07 20.90
CA LEU A 85 6.37 -18.37 20.84
C LEU A 85 7.84 -18.28 21.34
N GLY A 86 8.28 -17.12 21.82
CA GLY A 86 9.63 -16.87 22.30
C GLY A 86 10.68 -16.67 21.20
N SER A 87 10.28 -16.69 19.92
CA SER A 87 11.19 -16.39 18.82
C SER A 87 11.37 -14.88 18.66
N LYS A 88 12.56 -14.47 18.22
CA LYS A 88 12.89 -13.05 17.99
C LYS A 88 12.41 -12.62 16.61
N HIS A 89 11.44 -11.70 16.55
CA HIS A 89 11.04 -11.07 15.31
C HIS A 89 11.74 -9.72 15.16
N ARG A 90 12.46 -9.53 14.05
CA ARG A 90 13.19 -8.30 13.75
C ARG A 90 12.42 -7.46 12.73
N LEU A 91 12.34 -6.16 12.98
CA LEU A 91 11.76 -5.22 12.04
C LEU A 91 12.62 -5.10 10.77
N SER A 92 11.96 -5.03 9.61
CA SER A 92 12.62 -4.91 8.30
C SER A 92 12.56 -3.47 7.79
N TRP A 93 13.62 -3.05 7.10
CA TRP A 93 13.79 -1.66 6.67
C TRP A 93 14.22 -1.55 5.20
N CYS A 94 13.74 -0.52 4.51
CA CYS A 94 14.26 -0.13 3.19
C CYS A 94 15.49 0.79 3.33
N ILE A 95 16.27 0.92 2.26
CA ILE A 95 17.49 1.75 2.23
C ILE A 95 17.23 3.24 2.48
N HIS A 96 15.99 3.71 2.29
CA HIS A 96 15.63 5.12 2.48
C HIS A 96 15.25 5.45 3.93
N CYS A 97 14.91 4.44 4.73
CA CYS A 97 14.49 4.63 6.13
C CYS A 97 15.60 4.30 7.14
N VAL A 98 16.83 4.12 6.66
CA VAL A 98 18.00 3.79 7.48
C VAL A 98 19.14 4.78 7.22
N PRO A 99 20.07 4.95 8.17
CA PRO A 99 21.25 5.79 8.00
C PRO A 99 22.17 5.25 6.90
N ASP A 100 22.83 6.17 6.19
CA ASP A 100 23.79 5.85 5.13
C ASP A 100 25.13 5.39 5.73
N ILE A 101 25.17 4.12 6.12
CA ILE A 101 26.35 3.43 6.64
C ILE A 101 26.65 2.20 5.80
N LYS A 102 27.92 1.77 5.77
CA LYS A 102 28.37 0.63 4.96
C LYS A 102 27.55 -0.65 5.18
N LYS A 103 27.01 -0.86 6.39
CA LYS A 103 26.19 -2.04 6.76
C LYS A 103 24.78 -2.01 6.13
N ASN A 104 24.26 -0.83 5.82
CA ASN A 104 22.88 -0.60 5.38
C ASN A 104 22.70 -0.58 3.86
N LYS A 105 23.71 -1.03 3.10
CA LYS A 105 23.61 -1.15 1.64
C LYS A 105 22.48 -2.10 1.24
N GLU A 106 22.00 -1.87 0.02
CA GLU A 106 20.93 -2.68 -0.57
C GLU A 106 21.31 -4.17 -0.62
N LYS A 107 20.38 -5.01 -0.18
CA LYS A 107 20.44 -6.47 -0.25
C LYS A 107 19.43 -6.97 -1.25
N LYS A 108 19.92 -7.57 -2.34
CA LYS A 108 19.08 -8.04 -3.45
C LYS A 108 18.04 -9.06 -3.00
N ASP A 109 18.39 -9.95 -2.09
CA ASP A 109 17.48 -11.01 -1.63
C ASP A 109 16.61 -10.57 -0.44
N GLY A 110 16.76 -9.34 0.04
CA GLY A 110 16.13 -8.86 1.28
C GLY A 110 16.67 -9.52 2.55
N LEU A 111 17.54 -10.53 2.41
CA LEU A 111 18.20 -11.25 3.48
C LEU A 111 19.46 -10.50 3.93
N GLY A 112 19.54 -10.22 5.24
CA GLY A 112 20.72 -9.65 5.88
C GLY A 112 20.37 -8.56 6.91
N GLU A 113 21.40 -7.96 7.50
CA GLU A 113 21.27 -7.14 8.72
C GLU A 113 21.50 -5.64 8.52
N CYS A 114 20.60 -4.79 8.99
CA CYS A 114 20.77 -3.33 9.01
C CYS A 114 20.78 -2.79 10.44
N ILE A 115 21.04 -1.49 10.57
CA ILE A 115 20.86 -0.71 11.80
C ILE A 115 20.03 0.52 11.43
N CYS A 116 18.85 0.70 12.02
CA CYS A 116 18.00 1.87 11.80
C CYS A 116 18.48 3.08 12.61
N TYR A 117 17.89 4.26 12.36
CA TYR A 117 18.25 5.51 13.05
C TYR A 117 18.09 5.44 14.58
N GLU A 118 17.13 4.67 15.08
CA GLU A 118 16.87 4.56 16.52
C GLU A 118 17.81 3.60 17.26
N CYS A 119 18.54 2.78 16.50
CA CYS A 119 19.40 1.71 16.97
C CYS A 119 20.89 1.95 16.69
N ILE A 120 21.24 3.10 16.10
CA ILE A 120 22.62 3.61 16.07
C ILE A 120 23.04 4.01 17.48
#